data_AF-A0A9E1VRU6-F1
#
_entry.id   AF-A0A9E1VRU6-F1
#
_cell.length_a   1.000
_cell.length_b   1.000
_cell.length_c   1.000
_cell.angle_alpha   90.00
_cell.angle_beta   90.00
_cell.angle_gamma   90.00
#
_symmetry.space_group_name_H-M   'P 1'
#
loop_
_entity.id
_entity.type
_entity.pdbx_description
1 polymer ?
#
loop_
_entity_poly.entity_id
_entity_poly.type
_entity_poly.pdbx_seq_one_letter_code
_entity_poly.pdbx_strand_id
1 'polypeptide(L)'
;MSSPLLFDPKALKFHRLRAIGKHHPSENIRLLSRELDTELLDRLQDFNRPFPSVLFLGNPPEKFSDRVRAENHTDSFIHAQFPFQKSSTPSLIGWEESLPFGPQCFDLIISNMNIHWINDLPGALIQIHHSLKPDGIFMGTFFGGETLQELREIFTEAETKICNGVRPRFSPIMEIKGATQLLQRAGFKNPVGDSHSYQLPYKSALQVMKDLRFLGETNTLLTRPKSYSSKKLFTEVEKTFKQSFDHITFEVITLTGWK
;
A
#
# COMPACT_ATOMS: atom_id res chain seq x y z
N MET A 1 5.80 21.19 -15.53
CA MET A 1 6.56 21.31 -14.26
C MET A 1 6.46 19.97 -13.57
N SER A 2 7.56 19.35 -13.17
CA SER A 2 7.52 18.09 -12.42
C SER A 2 6.81 18.32 -11.09
N SER A 3 5.81 17.50 -10.75
CA SER A 3 5.16 17.55 -9.44
C SER A 3 6.22 17.41 -8.34
N PRO A 4 6.21 18.24 -7.27
CA PRO A 4 7.17 18.10 -6.20
C PRO A 4 7.00 16.73 -5.53
N LEU A 5 8.10 15.99 -5.42
CA LEU A 5 8.11 14.70 -4.75
C LEU A 5 7.75 14.89 -3.26
N LEU A 6 6.91 14.01 -2.74
CA LEU A 6 6.57 13.90 -1.32
C LEU A 6 7.37 12.78 -0.66
N PHE A 7 7.44 11.64 -1.34
CA PHE A 7 8.13 10.42 -0.94
C PHE A 7 9.48 10.31 -1.65
N ASP A 8 10.48 9.81 -0.94
CA ASP A 8 11.83 9.52 -1.43
C ASP A 8 11.85 8.14 -2.12
N PRO A 9 11.96 8.06 -3.46
CA PRO A 9 11.92 6.79 -4.18
C PRO A 9 13.08 5.86 -3.80
N LYS A 10 14.24 6.42 -3.42
CA LYS A 10 15.39 5.62 -2.97
C LYS A 10 15.09 4.98 -1.63
N ALA A 11 14.51 5.72 -0.70
CA ALA A 11 14.11 5.18 0.60
C ALA A 11 13.06 4.07 0.46
N LEU A 12 12.03 4.30 -0.36
CA LEU A 12 11.01 3.29 -0.65
C LEU A 12 11.64 2.01 -1.21
N LYS A 13 12.53 2.14 -2.21
CA LYS A 13 13.27 1.02 -2.77
C LYS A 13 14.00 0.21 -1.70
N PHE A 14 14.75 0.87 -0.81
CA PHE A 14 15.47 0.19 0.26
C PHE A 14 14.54 -0.49 1.28
N HIS A 15 13.39 0.13 1.57
CA HIS A 15 12.41 -0.45 2.49
C HIS A 15 11.78 -1.73 1.91
N ARG A 16 11.42 -1.71 0.62
CA ARG A 16 10.89 -2.89 -0.08
C ARG A 16 11.94 -4.00 -0.24
N LEU A 17 13.18 -3.67 -0.62
CA LEU A 17 14.28 -4.66 -0.67
C LEU A 17 14.50 -5.35 0.68
N ARG A 18 14.39 -4.60 1.77
CA ARG A 18 14.49 -5.17 3.13
C ARG A 18 13.32 -6.09 3.46
N ALA A 19 12.10 -5.72 3.06
CA ALA A 19 10.88 -6.50 3.30
C ALA A 19 10.90 -7.87 2.61
N ILE A 20 11.55 -7.98 1.45
CA ILE A 20 11.67 -9.23 0.66
C ILE A 20 12.54 -10.30 1.36
N GLY A 21 13.35 -9.94 2.36
CA GLY A 21 14.25 -10.86 3.06
C GLY A 21 13.53 -11.98 3.83
N LYS A 22 14.27 -13.07 4.15
CA LYS A 22 13.77 -14.18 4.99
C LYS A 22 13.54 -13.70 6.42
N HIS A 23 12.33 -13.22 6.68
CA HIS A 23 11.88 -12.80 8.00
C HIS A 23 10.59 -13.54 8.34
N HIS A 24 10.41 -13.85 9.62
CA HIS A 24 9.16 -14.40 10.12
C HIS A 24 8.25 -13.23 10.51
N PRO A 25 7.15 -12.95 9.78
CA PRO A 25 6.20 -11.93 10.18
C PRO A 25 5.64 -12.24 11.58
N SER A 26 5.10 -11.24 12.25
CA SER A 26 4.23 -11.48 13.41
C SER A 26 2.92 -12.16 12.96
N GLU A 27 2.17 -12.74 13.91
CA GLU A 27 0.82 -13.24 13.61
C GLU A 27 -0.08 -12.14 13.08
N ASN A 28 -0.02 -10.92 13.64
CA ASN A 28 -0.81 -9.78 13.17
C ASN A 28 -0.58 -9.49 11.68
N ILE A 29 0.69 -9.52 11.24
CA ILE A 29 1.02 -9.26 9.84
C ILE A 29 0.62 -10.43 8.94
N ARG A 30 0.73 -11.68 9.42
CA ARG A 30 0.21 -12.84 8.69
C ARG A 30 -1.30 -12.74 8.47
N LEU A 31 -2.04 -12.40 9.53
CA LEU A 31 -3.48 -12.23 9.49
C LEU A 31 -3.85 -11.10 8.54
N LEU A 32 -3.32 -9.89 8.75
CA LEU A 32 -3.60 -8.74 7.88
C LEU A 32 -3.32 -9.06 6.40
N SER A 33 -2.15 -9.63 6.07
CA SER A 33 -1.82 -9.96 4.69
C SER A 33 -2.80 -10.98 4.09
N ARG A 34 -3.22 -11.99 4.86
CA ARG A 34 -4.17 -13.00 4.42
C ARG A 34 -5.56 -12.42 4.19
N GLU A 35 -6.04 -11.58 5.10
CA GLU A 35 -7.35 -10.94 4.95
C GLU A 35 -7.38 -10.06 3.71
N LEU A 36 -6.32 -9.26 3.46
CA LEU A 36 -6.21 -8.42 2.27
C LEU A 36 -6.23 -9.20 0.95
N ASP A 37 -5.46 -10.29 0.90
CA ASP A 37 -5.43 -11.17 -0.27
C ASP A 37 -6.80 -11.83 -0.51
N THR A 38 -7.46 -12.27 0.57
CA THR A 38 -8.78 -12.95 0.50
C THR A 38 -9.85 -11.97 0.03
N GLU A 39 -9.85 -10.78 0.61
CA GLU A 39 -10.82 -9.72 0.33
C GLU A 39 -10.78 -9.26 -1.15
N LEU A 40 -9.59 -9.19 -1.75
CA LEU A 40 -9.44 -8.90 -3.18
C LEU A 40 -9.90 -10.07 -4.06
N LEU A 41 -9.60 -11.31 -3.67
CA LEU A 41 -9.98 -12.50 -4.42
C LEU A 41 -11.50 -12.69 -4.42
N ASP A 42 -12.15 -12.51 -3.28
CA ASP A 42 -13.61 -12.61 -3.16
C ASP A 42 -14.31 -11.59 -4.08
N ARG A 43 -13.83 -10.33 -4.11
CA ARG A 43 -14.36 -9.31 -5.04
C ARG A 43 -14.16 -9.66 -6.51
N LEU A 44 -13.05 -10.33 -6.86
CA LEU A 44 -12.83 -10.74 -8.24
C LEU A 44 -13.86 -11.80 -8.67
N GLN A 45 -14.27 -12.68 -7.76
CA GLN A 45 -15.31 -13.68 -8.03
C GLN A 45 -16.68 -13.04 -8.29
N ASP A 46 -16.99 -11.91 -7.65
CA ASP A 46 -18.26 -11.18 -7.84
C ASP A 46 -18.46 -10.66 -9.28
N PHE A 47 -17.38 -10.43 -10.06
CA PHE A 47 -17.52 -10.00 -11.45
C PHE A 47 -18.02 -11.08 -12.39
N ASN A 48 -17.95 -12.36 -11.98
CA ASN A 48 -18.46 -13.51 -12.71
C ASN A 48 -18.06 -13.54 -14.21
N ARG A 49 -16.80 -13.21 -14.52
CA ARG A 49 -16.24 -13.19 -15.88
C ARG A 49 -14.73 -13.44 -15.85
N PRO A 50 -14.12 -13.94 -16.94
CA PRO A 50 -12.68 -14.16 -17.00
C PRO A 50 -11.89 -12.85 -17.18
N PHE A 51 -10.62 -12.86 -16.76
CA PHE A 51 -9.66 -11.79 -17.00
C PHE A 51 -8.43 -12.34 -17.74
N PRO A 52 -8.46 -12.43 -19.08
CA PRO A 52 -7.39 -13.03 -19.87
C PRO A 52 -6.04 -12.33 -19.75
N SER A 53 -6.02 -10.99 -19.58
CA SER A 53 -4.80 -10.22 -19.43
C SER A 53 -4.79 -9.40 -18.13
N VAL A 54 -3.85 -9.72 -17.23
CA VAL A 54 -3.76 -9.12 -15.89
C VAL A 54 -2.42 -8.42 -15.69
N LEU A 55 -2.44 -7.19 -15.19
CA LEU A 55 -1.25 -6.49 -14.71
C LEU A 55 -1.29 -6.39 -13.19
N PHE A 56 -0.22 -6.82 -12.53
CA PHE A 56 0.03 -6.53 -11.13
C PHE A 56 0.99 -5.35 -11.01
N LEU A 57 0.58 -4.32 -10.29
CA LEU A 57 1.42 -3.17 -9.95
C LEU A 57 2.10 -3.40 -8.60
N GLY A 58 3.39 -3.10 -8.54
CA GLY A 58 4.22 -3.33 -7.37
C GLY A 58 4.64 -4.80 -7.23
N ASN A 59 4.80 -5.25 -5.98
CA ASN A 59 5.30 -6.58 -5.65
C ASN A 59 4.28 -7.31 -4.75
N PRO A 60 3.09 -7.68 -5.26
CA PRO A 60 2.17 -8.48 -4.47
C PRO A 60 2.79 -9.85 -4.15
N PRO A 61 2.33 -10.53 -3.09
CA PRO A 61 2.79 -11.88 -2.77
C PRO A 61 2.60 -12.84 -3.96
N GLU A 62 3.59 -13.67 -4.29
CA GLU A 62 3.49 -14.60 -5.44
C GLU A 62 2.28 -15.55 -5.31
N LYS A 63 1.99 -15.98 -4.07
CA LYS A 63 0.81 -16.80 -3.77
C LYS A 63 -0.50 -16.11 -4.13
N PHE A 64 -0.60 -14.80 -3.95
CA PHE A 64 -1.78 -14.03 -4.32
C PHE A 64 -1.95 -13.99 -5.84
N SER A 65 -0.90 -13.62 -6.57
CA SER A 65 -0.94 -13.60 -8.04
C SER A 65 -1.20 -14.98 -8.65
N ASP A 66 -0.67 -16.04 -8.07
CA ASP A 66 -0.93 -17.42 -8.51
C ASP A 66 -2.40 -17.80 -8.33
N ARG A 67 -3.02 -17.40 -7.21
CA ARG A 67 -4.46 -17.62 -6.96
C ARG A 67 -5.32 -16.82 -7.93
N VAL A 68 -5.02 -15.54 -8.15
CA VAL A 68 -5.73 -14.73 -9.15
C VAL A 68 -5.70 -15.43 -10.52
N ARG A 69 -4.53 -15.91 -10.96
CA ARG A 69 -4.40 -16.63 -12.23
C ARG A 69 -5.26 -17.90 -12.27
N ALA A 70 -5.23 -18.69 -11.21
CA ALA A 70 -5.96 -19.96 -11.14
C ALA A 70 -7.47 -19.77 -11.08
N GLU A 71 -7.95 -18.75 -10.37
CA GLU A 71 -9.37 -18.50 -10.11
C GLU A 71 -10.04 -17.67 -11.23
N ASN A 72 -9.28 -16.94 -12.07
CA ASN A 72 -9.83 -15.96 -13.03
C ASN A 72 -9.55 -16.28 -14.52
N HIS A 73 -9.13 -17.50 -14.84
CA HIS A 73 -8.86 -17.95 -16.23
C HIS A 73 -7.93 -16.99 -16.99
N THR A 74 -6.81 -16.63 -16.37
CA THR A 74 -5.87 -15.65 -16.93
C THR A 74 -4.87 -16.32 -17.88
N ASP A 75 -4.88 -15.90 -19.14
CA ASP A 75 -3.97 -16.38 -20.19
C ASP A 75 -2.59 -15.71 -20.13
N SER A 76 -2.58 -14.41 -19.82
CA SER A 76 -1.38 -13.57 -19.79
C SER A 76 -1.38 -12.72 -18.53
N PHE A 77 -0.25 -12.68 -17.84
CA PHE A 77 -0.07 -11.84 -16.67
C PHE A 77 1.34 -11.30 -16.59
N ILE A 78 1.47 -10.08 -16.09
CA ILE A 78 2.75 -9.37 -15.95
C ILE A 78 2.80 -8.71 -14.58
N HIS A 79 3.96 -8.76 -13.92
CA HIS A 79 4.23 -7.93 -12.76
C HIS A 79 5.07 -6.71 -13.17
N ALA A 80 4.54 -5.50 -12.95
CA ALA A 80 5.31 -4.26 -13.02
C ALA A 80 5.86 -3.96 -11.62
N GLN A 81 7.08 -4.40 -11.37
CA GLN A 81 7.66 -4.46 -10.04
C GLN A 81 8.56 -3.26 -9.73
N PHE A 82 8.54 -2.83 -8.49
CA PHE A 82 9.53 -1.94 -7.93
C PHE A 82 9.79 -2.23 -6.43
N PRO A 83 11.02 -2.58 -6.04
CA PRO A 83 12.18 -2.94 -6.88
C PRO A 83 11.96 -4.23 -7.66
N PHE A 84 12.76 -4.43 -8.71
CA PHE A 84 12.80 -5.72 -9.41
C PHE A 84 13.15 -6.85 -8.47
N GLN A 85 12.35 -7.90 -8.49
CA GLN A 85 12.63 -9.16 -7.84
C GLN A 85 12.64 -10.27 -8.89
N LYS A 86 13.63 -11.16 -8.82
CA LYS A 86 13.63 -12.34 -9.67
C LYS A 86 12.40 -13.19 -9.30
N SER A 87 11.48 -13.34 -10.25
CA SER A 87 10.31 -14.18 -10.13
C SER A 87 10.32 -15.22 -11.26
N SER A 88 9.57 -16.31 -11.07
CA SER A 88 9.24 -17.27 -12.13
C SER A 88 8.22 -16.70 -13.13
N THR A 89 7.65 -15.54 -12.82
CA THR A 89 6.60 -14.87 -13.60
C THR A 89 7.18 -13.78 -14.51
N PRO A 90 6.58 -13.52 -15.69
CA PRO A 90 6.98 -12.41 -16.55
C PRO A 90 6.90 -11.09 -15.77
N SER A 91 8.05 -10.47 -15.55
CA SER A 91 8.17 -9.27 -14.72
C SER A 91 9.00 -8.22 -15.45
N LEU A 92 8.59 -6.96 -15.31
CA LEU A 92 9.37 -5.81 -15.75
C LEU A 92 9.61 -4.85 -14.60
N ILE A 93 10.65 -4.03 -14.74
CA ILE A 93 10.85 -2.89 -13.85
C ILE A 93 9.89 -1.81 -14.31
N GLY A 94 8.83 -1.60 -13.54
CA GLY A 94 7.84 -0.57 -13.80
C GLY A 94 7.79 0.35 -12.60
N TRP A 95 8.07 1.62 -12.82
CA TRP A 95 7.71 2.65 -11.84
C TRP A 95 6.26 3.02 -12.13
N GLU A 96 5.42 3.05 -11.11
CA GLU A 96 3.97 3.21 -11.24
C GLU A 96 3.59 4.56 -11.85
N GLU A 97 4.48 5.56 -11.78
CA GLU A 97 4.31 6.87 -12.41
C GLU A 97 4.72 6.90 -13.90
N SER A 98 5.30 5.81 -14.43
CA SER A 98 5.74 5.70 -15.82
C SER A 98 5.57 4.26 -16.32
N LEU A 99 4.31 3.85 -16.50
CA LEU A 99 3.97 2.50 -16.96
C LEU A 99 4.34 2.32 -18.44
N PRO A 100 5.13 1.28 -18.80
CA PRO A 100 5.62 1.08 -20.17
C PRO A 100 4.61 0.31 -21.03
N PHE A 101 3.32 0.60 -20.90
CA PHE A 101 2.25 -0.12 -21.60
C PHE A 101 1.45 0.82 -22.52
N GLY A 102 1.04 0.28 -23.66
CA GLY A 102 0.16 0.97 -24.60
C GLY A 102 -1.30 0.94 -24.16
N PRO A 103 -2.21 1.53 -24.96
CA PRO A 103 -3.63 1.47 -24.67
C PRO A 103 -4.18 0.05 -24.77
N GLN A 104 -5.20 -0.26 -23.97
CA GLN A 104 -6.04 -1.46 -24.12
C GLN A 104 -5.25 -2.78 -24.08
N CYS A 105 -4.25 -2.86 -23.21
CA CYS A 105 -3.44 -4.06 -23.01
C CYS A 105 -4.05 -5.05 -22.01
N PHE A 106 -4.78 -4.57 -20.99
CA PHE A 106 -5.18 -5.39 -19.84
C PHE A 106 -6.69 -5.39 -19.60
N ASP A 107 -7.24 -6.55 -19.22
CA ASP A 107 -8.62 -6.71 -18.76
C ASP A 107 -8.74 -6.35 -17.27
N LEU A 108 -7.66 -6.53 -16.51
CA LEU A 108 -7.58 -6.27 -15.08
C LEU A 108 -6.22 -5.70 -14.70
N ILE A 109 -6.20 -4.63 -13.90
CA ILE A 109 -5.00 -4.10 -13.27
C ILE A 109 -5.21 -4.11 -11.76
N ILE A 110 -4.36 -4.83 -11.02
CA ILE A 110 -4.41 -4.91 -9.55
C ILE A 110 -3.21 -4.18 -8.96
N SER A 111 -3.46 -3.31 -7.97
CA SER A 111 -2.43 -2.71 -7.13
C SER A 111 -2.69 -3.01 -5.66
N ASN A 112 -2.09 -4.07 -5.13
CA ASN A 112 -2.28 -4.48 -3.74
C ASN A 112 -1.27 -3.78 -2.81
N MET A 113 -1.73 -2.92 -1.91
CA MET A 113 -0.92 -2.22 -0.88
C MET A 113 0.24 -1.38 -1.42
N ASN A 114 0.00 -0.60 -2.48
CA ASN A 114 1.08 0.10 -3.17
C ASN A 114 0.81 1.58 -3.51
N ILE A 115 -0.42 1.94 -3.90
CA ILE A 115 -0.69 3.26 -4.50
C ILE A 115 -0.50 4.45 -3.55
N HIS A 116 -0.50 4.23 -2.23
CA HIS A 116 -0.27 5.29 -1.23
C HIS A 116 1.17 5.80 -1.19
N TRP A 117 2.10 5.19 -1.91
CA TRP A 117 3.49 5.67 -2.05
C TRP A 117 3.79 6.39 -3.37
N ILE A 118 2.80 6.56 -4.23
CA ILE A 118 2.95 7.22 -5.54
C ILE A 118 2.90 8.74 -5.34
N ASN A 119 3.89 9.48 -5.86
CA ASN A 119 3.93 10.95 -5.80
C ASN A 119 2.98 11.59 -6.81
N ASP A 120 2.93 11.07 -8.03
CA ASP A 120 1.99 11.48 -9.08
C ASP A 120 0.85 10.45 -9.24
N LEU A 121 0.06 10.29 -8.18
CA LEU A 121 -1.09 9.38 -8.21
C LEU A 121 -2.10 9.73 -9.33
N PRO A 122 -2.45 11.01 -9.58
CA PRO A 122 -3.33 11.34 -10.71
C PRO A 122 -2.75 10.88 -12.06
N GLY A 123 -1.47 11.15 -12.32
CA GLY A 123 -0.79 10.72 -13.54
C GLY A 123 -0.71 9.20 -13.68
N ALA A 124 -0.44 8.49 -12.59
CA ALA A 124 -0.43 7.02 -12.56
C ALA A 124 -1.83 6.44 -12.87
N LEU A 125 -2.89 6.96 -12.25
CA LEU A 125 -4.27 6.50 -12.49
C LEU A 125 -4.71 6.73 -13.95
N ILE A 126 -4.30 7.84 -14.58
CA ILE A 126 -4.56 8.09 -16.01
C ILE A 126 -3.86 7.04 -16.89
N GLN A 127 -2.62 6.67 -16.58
CA GLN A 127 -1.87 5.64 -17.32
C GLN A 127 -2.47 4.24 -17.13
N ILE A 128 -2.91 3.92 -15.91
CA ILE A 128 -3.64 2.68 -15.59
C ILE A 128 -4.93 2.63 -16.42
N HIS A 129 -5.74 3.68 -16.36
CA HIS A 129 -6.96 3.79 -17.15
C HIS A 129 -6.68 3.67 -18.65
N HIS A 130 -5.63 4.31 -19.17
CA HIS A 130 -5.24 4.20 -20.57
C HIS A 130 -4.90 2.75 -20.97
N SER A 131 -4.17 2.03 -20.11
CA SER A 131 -3.71 0.66 -20.34
C SER A 131 -4.83 -0.39 -20.27
N LEU A 132 -5.95 -0.09 -19.62
CA LEU A 132 -7.11 -0.99 -19.58
C LEU A 132 -7.81 -1.08 -20.94
N LYS A 133 -8.34 -2.27 -21.26
CA LYS A 133 -9.27 -2.50 -22.36
C LYS A 133 -10.65 -1.90 -22.05
N PRO A 134 -11.54 -1.72 -23.05
CA PRO A 134 -12.94 -1.41 -22.78
C PRO A 134 -13.54 -2.40 -21.77
N ASP A 135 -14.32 -1.90 -20.82
CA ASP A 135 -14.87 -2.67 -19.69
C ASP A 135 -13.83 -3.26 -18.74
N GLY A 136 -12.53 -2.98 -18.91
CA GLY A 136 -11.47 -3.43 -18.03
C GLY A 136 -11.57 -2.79 -16.64
N ILE A 137 -11.04 -3.49 -15.63
CA ILE A 137 -11.19 -3.12 -14.22
C ILE A 137 -9.84 -2.76 -13.62
N PHE A 138 -9.80 -1.66 -12.88
CA PHE A 138 -8.75 -1.39 -11.90
C PHE A 138 -9.24 -1.76 -10.50
N MET A 139 -8.41 -2.46 -9.75
CA MET A 139 -8.62 -2.73 -8.33
C MET A 139 -7.37 -2.37 -7.54
N GLY A 140 -7.50 -1.56 -6.50
CA GLY A 140 -6.37 -1.11 -5.70
C GLY A 140 -6.67 -1.10 -4.21
N THR A 141 -5.72 -1.57 -3.40
CA THR A 141 -5.78 -1.47 -1.93
C THR A 141 -4.63 -0.63 -1.40
N PHE A 142 -4.90 0.10 -0.32
CA PHE A 142 -3.91 0.93 0.36
C PHE A 142 -4.35 1.24 1.79
N PHE A 143 -3.40 1.73 2.60
CA PHE A 143 -3.71 2.17 3.95
C PHE A 143 -4.47 3.51 3.95
N GLY A 144 -5.61 3.53 4.65
CA GLY A 144 -6.46 4.68 4.82
C GLY A 144 -6.04 5.62 5.96
N GLY A 145 -6.85 6.64 6.17
CA GLY A 145 -6.62 7.73 7.11
C GLY A 145 -6.66 7.36 8.58
N GLU A 146 -7.30 6.27 8.95
CA GLU A 146 -7.39 5.77 10.33
C GLU A 146 -6.20 4.86 10.68
N THR A 147 -5.33 4.54 9.72
CA THR A 147 -4.16 3.69 9.95
C THR A 147 -3.17 4.32 10.94
N LEU A 148 -2.76 3.56 11.95
CA LEU A 148 -1.78 3.97 12.98
C LEU A 148 -2.17 5.22 13.78
N GLN A 149 -3.46 5.50 13.97
CA GLN A 149 -3.90 6.66 14.77
C GLN A 149 -3.32 6.66 16.18
N GLU A 150 -3.38 5.53 16.87
CA GLU A 150 -2.90 5.39 18.24
C GLU A 150 -1.39 5.66 18.29
N LEU A 151 -0.64 5.13 17.32
CA LEU A 151 0.80 5.36 17.23
C LEU A 151 1.11 6.84 16.90
N ARG A 152 0.30 7.50 16.07
CA ARG A 152 0.43 8.93 15.76
C ARG A 152 0.23 9.81 16.99
N GLU A 153 -0.81 9.54 17.77
CA GLU A 153 -1.11 10.27 19.01
C GLU A 153 0.06 10.16 19.99
N ILE A 154 0.52 8.94 20.26
CA ILE A 154 1.61 8.69 21.21
C ILE A 154 2.91 9.35 20.79
N PHE A 155 3.28 9.25 19.50
CA PHE A 155 4.48 9.92 19.01
C PHE A 155 4.37 11.44 19.11
N THR A 156 3.20 12.01 18.77
CA THR A 156 2.97 13.45 18.86
C THR A 156 3.12 13.94 20.30
N GLU A 157 2.53 13.22 21.25
CA GLU A 157 2.65 13.53 22.67
C GLU A 157 4.12 13.43 23.15
N ALA A 158 4.79 12.30 22.86
CA ALA A 158 6.15 12.06 23.30
C ALA A 158 7.16 13.05 22.69
N GLU A 159 6.98 13.43 21.43
CA GLU A 159 7.82 14.42 20.77
C GLU A 159 7.60 15.84 21.29
N THR A 160 6.36 16.21 21.59
CA THR A 160 6.06 17.49 22.23
C THR A 160 6.76 17.61 23.57
N LYS A 161 6.80 16.51 24.36
CA LYS A 161 7.49 16.46 25.65
C LYS A 161 9.02 16.46 25.56
N ILE A 162 9.60 15.87 24.51
CA ILE A 162 11.04 15.51 24.47
C ILE A 162 11.83 16.27 23.40
N CYS A 163 11.22 16.61 22.27
CA CYS A 163 11.90 17.05 21.05
C CYS A 163 11.67 18.52 20.70
N ASN A 164 11.03 19.32 21.58
CA ASN A 164 10.63 20.72 21.34
C ASN A 164 9.88 20.91 20.00
N GLY A 165 9.09 19.91 19.60
CA GLY A 165 8.32 19.93 18.37
C GLY A 165 8.06 18.54 17.80
N VAL A 166 7.04 18.45 16.96
CA VAL A 166 6.62 17.22 16.29
C VAL A 166 7.39 17.05 14.98
N ARG A 167 7.84 15.83 14.69
CA ARG A 167 8.58 15.52 13.47
C ARG A 167 7.68 14.81 12.45
N PRO A 168 7.93 14.98 11.14
CA PRO A 168 7.15 14.33 10.09
C PRO A 168 7.46 12.82 10.06
N ARG A 169 6.74 12.05 10.89
CA ARG A 169 6.93 10.59 11.07
C ARG A 169 6.00 9.72 10.25
N PHE A 170 4.83 10.25 9.89
CA PHE A 170 3.75 9.52 9.28
C PHE A 170 3.41 10.15 7.94
N SER A 171 3.11 9.30 6.95
CA SER A 171 2.64 9.73 5.64
C SER A 171 1.34 10.56 5.77
N PRO A 172 1.09 11.52 4.86
CA PRO A 172 -0.23 12.12 4.73
C PRO A 172 -1.32 11.06 4.58
N ILE A 173 -2.50 11.43 5.06
CA ILE A 173 -3.71 10.64 5.03
C ILE A 173 -4.31 10.69 3.62
N MET A 174 -4.75 9.54 3.12
CA MET A 174 -5.62 9.45 1.95
C MET A 174 -6.98 8.92 2.37
N GLU A 175 -8.01 9.75 2.18
CA GLU A 175 -9.39 9.38 2.48
C GLU A 175 -10.07 8.76 1.26
N ILE A 176 -11.05 7.90 1.53
CA ILE A 176 -11.83 7.18 0.51
C ILE A 176 -12.45 8.12 -0.52
N LYS A 177 -12.97 9.26 -0.06
CA LYS A 177 -13.63 10.26 -0.90
C LYS A 177 -12.64 10.93 -1.85
N GLY A 178 -11.44 11.24 -1.36
CA GLY A 178 -10.38 11.80 -2.20
C GLY A 178 -9.95 10.80 -3.27
N ALA A 179 -9.76 9.54 -2.87
CA ALA A 179 -9.27 8.51 -3.77
C ALA A 179 -10.31 8.12 -4.86
N THR A 180 -11.59 8.02 -4.52
CA THR A 180 -12.68 7.81 -5.51
C THR A 180 -12.82 9.00 -6.46
N GLN A 181 -12.67 10.24 -6.00
CA GLN A 181 -12.64 11.42 -6.86
C GLN A 181 -11.45 11.41 -7.84
N LEU A 182 -10.28 10.92 -7.42
CA LEU A 182 -9.13 10.76 -8.30
C LEU A 182 -9.42 9.74 -9.42
N LEU A 183 -10.10 8.64 -9.13
CA LEU A 183 -10.54 7.69 -10.16
C LEU A 183 -11.49 8.34 -11.17
N GLN A 184 -12.49 9.11 -10.70
CA GLN A 184 -13.40 9.83 -11.59
C GLN A 184 -12.63 10.78 -12.52
N ARG A 185 -11.67 11.53 -11.98
CA ARG A 185 -10.83 12.45 -12.76
C ARG A 185 -9.91 11.75 -13.75
N ALA A 186 -9.48 10.52 -13.45
CA ALA A 186 -8.69 9.70 -14.35
C ALA A 186 -9.53 9.03 -15.47
N GLY A 187 -10.86 9.15 -15.43
CA GLY A 187 -11.77 8.66 -16.46
C GLY A 187 -12.49 7.36 -16.10
N PHE A 188 -12.25 6.79 -14.91
CA PHE A 188 -12.94 5.58 -14.49
C PHE A 188 -14.43 5.82 -14.28
N LYS A 189 -15.25 4.90 -14.77
CA LYS A 189 -16.69 4.82 -14.54
C LYS A 189 -16.96 4.11 -13.22
N ASN A 190 -18.06 4.52 -12.57
CA ASN A 190 -18.60 3.92 -11.36
C ASN A 190 -17.55 3.61 -10.27
N PRO A 191 -16.66 4.55 -9.90
CA PRO A 191 -15.65 4.25 -8.89
C PRO A 191 -16.33 3.95 -7.56
N VAL A 192 -16.00 2.79 -7.01
CA VAL A 192 -16.43 2.31 -5.71
C VAL A 192 -15.23 2.33 -4.80
N GLY A 193 -15.42 2.85 -3.59
CA GLY A 193 -14.45 2.77 -2.52
C GLY A 193 -15.12 2.25 -1.27
N ASP A 194 -14.46 1.30 -0.62
CA ASP A 194 -14.88 0.73 0.66
C ASP A 194 -13.66 0.63 1.60
N SER A 195 -13.92 0.66 2.90
CA SER A 195 -12.88 0.70 3.93
C SER A 195 -13.17 -0.36 4.97
N HIS A 196 -12.13 -1.10 5.35
CA HIS A 196 -12.16 -2.03 6.46
C HIS A 196 -11.11 -1.65 7.50
N SER A 197 -11.52 -1.60 8.78
CA SER A 197 -10.62 -1.29 9.89
C SER A 197 -10.27 -2.54 10.67
N TYR A 198 -8.99 -2.93 10.63
CA TYR A 198 -8.44 -4.03 11.41
C TYR A 198 -7.84 -3.51 12.71
N GLN A 199 -8.42 -3.89 13.85
CA GLN A 199 -7.84 -3.65 15.16
C GLN A 199 -6.96 -4.84 15.55
N LEU A 200 -5.65 -4.69 15.34
CA LEU A 200 -4.69 -5.77 15.60
C LEU A 200 -4.11 -5.64 17.01
N PRO A 201 -4.12 -6.71 17.83
CA PRO A 201 -3.67 -6.63 19.22
C PRO A 201 -2.15 -6.47 19.30
N TYR A 202 -1.66 -5.45 20.01
CA TYR A 202 -0.25 -5.19 20.20
C TYR A 202 0.06 -4.96 21.68
N LYS A 203 1.16 -5.56 22.16
CA LYS A 203 1.65 -5.36 23.54
C LYS A 203 2.78 -4.33 23.65
N SER A 204 3.21 -3.80 22.50
CA SER A 204 4.42 -2.96 22.39
C SER A 204 4.40 -2.14 21.12
N ALA A 205 4.58 -0.82 21.24
CA ALA A 205 4.75 0.07 20.08
C ALA A 205 6.04 -0.27 19.30
N LEU A 206 7.07 -0.77 19.98
CA LEU A 206 8.28 -1.26 19.34
C LEU A 206 7.98 -2.45 18.42
N GLN A 207 7.03 -3.32 18.77
CA GLN A 207 6.64 -4.43 17.90
C GLN A 207 5.90 -3.93 16.66
N VAL A 208 5.02 -2.94 16.81
CA VAL A 208 4.33 -2.28 15.67
C VAL A 208 5.36 -1.74 14.67
N MET A 209 6.38 -1.03 15.16
CA MET A 209 7.44 -0.49 14.28
C MET A 209 8.28 -1.58 13.61
N LYS A 210 8.49 -2.73 14.27
CA LYS A 210 9.16 -3.88 13.63
C LYS A 210 8.29 -4.48 12.53
N ASP A 211 7.00 -4.58 12.76
CA ASP A 211 6.03 -5.10 11.79
C ASP A 211 5.91 -4.19 10.56
N LEU A 212 5.84 -2.87 10.76
CA LEU A 212 5.91 -1.89 9.66
C LEU A 212 7.23 -1.98 8.89
N ARG A 213 8.34 -2.20 9.61
CA ARG A 213 9.66 -2.40 8.98
C ARG A 213 9.70 -3.67 8.13
N PHE A 214 9.02 -4.72 8.57
CA PHE A 214 8.85 -5.98 7.85
C PHE A 214 8.00 -5.79 6.60
N LEU A 215 6.90 -5.05 6.68
CA LEU A 215 6.05 -4.72 5.51
C LEU A 215 6.74 -3.81 4.49
N GLY A 216 7.83 -3.13 4.89
CA GLY A 216 8.47 -2.09 4.08
C GLY A 216 7.71 -0.76 4.11
N GLU A 217 6.77 -0.62 5.03
CA GLU A 217 5.80 0.50 5.15
C GLU A 217 6.30 1.58 6.12
N THR A 218 7.63 1.71 6.27
CA THR A 218 8.25 2.72 7.13
C THR A 218 8.43 4.04 6.39
N ASN A 219 8.36 5.15 7.13
CA ASN A 219 8.43 6.53 6.65
C ASN A 219 9.44 6.79 5.51
N THR A 220 8.93 7.16 4.34
CA THR A 220 9.71 7.52 3.14
C THR A 220 9.66 9.02 2.82
N LEU A 221 9.04 9.86 3.66
CA LEU A 221 8.92 11.29 3.39
C LEU A 221 10.27 11.93 3.12
N LEU A 222 10.34 12.86 2.17
CA LEU A 222 11.56 13.64 1.92
C LEU A 222 11.93 14.54 3.11
N THR A 223 10.93 14.99 3.86
CA THR A 223 11.07 15.81 5.06
C THR A 223 11.35 14.99 6.33
N ARG A 224 11.44 13.65 6.25
CA ARG A 224 11.65 12.78 7.41
C ARG A 224 12.92 13.15 8.18
N PRO A 225 12.95 12.92 9.51
CA PRO A 225 14.17 13.10 10.29
C PRO A 225 15.33 12.23 9.76
N LYS A 226 16.47 12.87 9.45
CA LYS A 226 17.70 12.18 9.00
C LYS A 226 18.62 11.77 10.16
N SER A 227 18.37 12.28 11.36
CA SER A 227 19.07 11.91 12.60
C SER A 227 18.34 10.79 13.32
N TYR A 228 19.07 9.98 14.07
CA TYR A 228 18.48 9.02 15.00
C TYR A 228 17.60 9.71 16.06
N SER A 229 16.46 9.09 16.36
CA SER A 229 15.64 9.46 17.53
C SER A 229 16.36 9.06 18.82
N SER A 230 16.15 9.84 19.88
CA SER A 230 16.74 9.53 21.19
C SER A 230 16.12 8.27 21.80
N LYS A 231 16.89 7.54 22.62
CA LYS A 231 16.36 6.41 23.41
C LYS A 231 15.21 6.84 24.32
N LYS A 232 15.31 8.05 24.90
CA LYS A 232 14.28 8.65 25.77
C LYS A 232 12.93 8.74 25.07
N LEU A 233 12.90 9.11 23.79
CA LEU A 233 11.67 9.17 23.00
C LEU A 233 10.98 7.80 22.94
N PHE A 234 11.72 6.76 22.55
CA PHE A 234 11.14 5.42 22.43
C PHE A 234 10.72 4.82 23.77
N THR A 235 11.41 5.17 24.87
CA THR A 235 10.99 4.79 26.22
C THR A 235 9.65 5.43 26.59
N GLU A 236 9.45 6.71 26.28
CA GLU A 236 8.16 7.38 26.53
C GLU A 236 7.05 6.79 25.65
N VAL A 237 7.30 6.61 24.35
CA VAL A 237 6.33 5.99 23.42
C VAL A 237 5.88 4.61 23.90
N GLU A 238 6.82 3.75 24.28
CA GLU A 238 6.50 2.40 24.76
C GLU A 238 5.74 2.41 26.09
N LYS A 239 6.06 3.37 26.98
CA LYS A 239 5.38 3.55 28.26
C LYS A 239 3.93 3.98 28.04
N THR A 240 3.70 5.04 27.28
CA THR A 240 2.35 5.55 26.98
C THR A 240 1.52 4.50 26.25
N PHE A 241 2.12 3.79 25.28
CA PHE A 241 1.44 2.70 24.58
C PHE A 241 0.86 1.66 25.54
N LYS A 242 1.67 1.13 26.47
CA LYS A 242 1.21 0.13 27.44
C LYS A 242 0.16 0.62 28.43
N GLN A 243 0.00 1.93 28.59
CA GLN A 243 -0.96 2.53 29.50
C GLN A 243 -2.28 2.86 28.82
N SER A 244 -2.23 3.19 27.52
CA SER A 244 -3.37 3.78 26.80
C SER A 244 -3.95 2.86 25.73
N PHE A 245 -3.17 1.90 25.21
CA PHE A 245 -3.58 1.10 24.05
C PHE A 245 -3.17 -0.38 24.20
N ASP A 246 -4.01 -1.26 23.68
CA ASP A 246 -3.77 -2.71 23.56
C ASP A 246 -3.86 -3.22 22.11
N HIS A 247 -4.15 -2.32 21.16
CA HIS A 247 -4.25 -2.58 19.74
C HIS A 247 -3.70 -1.42 18.91
N ILE A 248 -3.59 -1.66 17.60
CA ILE A 248 -3.34 -0.64 16.58
C ILE A 248 -4.36 -0.83 15.47
N THR A 249 -4.92 0.28 15.01
CA THR A 249 -5.81 0.29 13.87
C THR A 249 -5.04 0.33 12.55
N PHE A 250 -5.37 -0.59 11.64
CA PHE A 250 -4.98 -0.55 10.23
C PHE A 250 -6.26 -0.43 9.41
N GLU A 251 -6.49 0.72 8.80
CA GLU A 251 -7.58 0.88 7.84
C GLU A 251 -7.06 0.54 6.46
N VAL A 252 -7.73 -0.37 5.77
CA VAL A 252 -7.46 -0.64 4.37
C VAL A 252 -8.64 -0.18 3.56
N ILE A 253 -8.34 0.67 2.59
CA ILE A 253 -9.28 1.11 1.58
C ILE A 253 -9.09 0.23 0.34
N THR A 254 -10.18 -0.33 -0.15
CA THR A 254 -10.27 -0.98 -1.46
C THR A 254 -10.98 -0.05 -2.44
N LEU A 255 -10.39 0.13 -3.61
CA LEU A 255 -10.97 0.89 -4.72
C LEU A 255 -11.17 -0.02 -5.92
N THR A 256 -12.31 0.16 -6.57
CA THR A 256 -12.63 -0.48 -7.85
C THR A 256 -13.11 0.57 -8.84
N GLY A 257 -12.62 0.52 -10.08
CA GLY A 257 -13.07 1.40 -11.15
C GLY A 257 -13.04 0.70 -12.51
N TRP A 258 -13.96 1.09 -13.40
CA TRP A 258 -14.08 0.52 -14.75
C TRP A 258 -13.65 1.51 -15.82
N LYS A 259 -13.16 1.02 -16.95
CA LYS A 259 -12.94 1.84 -18.14
C LYS A 259 -14.23 2.05 -18.97
#